data_AF-A0A8T0V005-F1
#
_entry.id   AF-A0A8T0V005-F1
#
_cell.length_a   1.000
_cell.length_b   1.000
_cell.length_c   1.000
_cell.angle_alpha   90.00
_cell.angle_beta   90.00
_cell.angle_gamma   90.00
#
_symmetry.space_group_name_H-M   'P 1'
#
loop_
_entity.id
_entity.type
_entity.pdbx_description
1 polymer ?
#
loop_
_entity_poly.entity_id
_entity_poly.type
_entity_poly.pdbx_seq_one_letter_code
_entity_poly.pdbx_strand_id
1 'polypeptide(L)'
;MACKRIKQLTTSGQAGNIKVKVIKMWESINFATDELMSLDMILMDEQGETIHATIWKTLINNYKAKINEGSIYELSNFKVQEDTRYRPVNNALKVVFIFNTNVKEVEDCSDKFPDYYFEFASKDTLLARTNIDKQYLDVMGLLTKIKQIKSRMILKNTANPRQKDIREIELLIMVNLTGGNRSGLTGYRSNRSGPVPVSAGTQPAKIQILNLNSKNKKFSKNS
;
A
#
# COMPACT_ATOMS: atom_id res chain seq x y z
N MET A 1 25.66 3.66 -14.75
CA MET A 1 25.96 3.62 -13.31
C MET A 1 25.11 2.52 -12.68
N ALA A 2 25.62 1.80 -11.69
CA ALA A 2 24.86 0.69 -11.07
C ALA A 2 23.77 1.23 -10.14
N CYS A 3 22.55 0.71 -10.26
CA CYS A 3 21.45 1.02 -9.34
C CYS A 3 21.63 0.26 -8.02
N LYS A 4 21.43 0.94 -6.90
CA LYS A 4 21.36 0.37 -5.56
C LYS A 4 20.00 -0.29 -5.32
N ARG A 5 19.98 -1.27 -4.41
CA ARG A 5 18.73 -1.86 -3.89
C ARG A 5 18.13 -1.01 -2.79
N ILE A 6 16.83 -1.13 -2.54
CA ILE A 6 16.15 -0.38 -1.46
C ILE A 6 16.77 -0.68 -0.09
N LYS A 7 17.10 -1.95 0.19
CA LYS A 7 17.78 -2.38 1.42
C LYS A 7 19.15 -1.75 1.67
N GLN A 8 19.80 -1.23 0.63
CA GLN A 8 21.13 -0.61 0.73
C GLN A 8 21.06 0.90 0.96
N LEU A 9 19.86 1.47 1.03
CA LEU A 9 19.67 2.88 1.31
C LEU A 9 19.98 3.18 2.78
N THR A 10 20.71 4.27 3.02
CA THR A 10 21.07 4.77 4.34
C THR A 10 20.81 6.26 4.41
N THR A 11 20.64 6.80 5.62
CA THR A 11 20.39 8.23 5.87
C THR A 11 21.64 9.10 5.81
N SER A 12 22.83 8.50 5.94
CA SER A 12 24.11 9.20 6.11
C SER A 12 24.98 9.31 4.84
N GLY A 13 24.52 8.81 3.69
CA GLY A 13 25.27 8.82 2.43
C GLY A 13 24.57 9.56 1.29
N GLN A 14 25.31 9.86 0.22
CA GLN A 14 24.69 10.26 -1.05
C GLN A 14 23.77 9.13 -1.52
N ALA A 15 22.49 9.48 -1.73
CA ALA A 15 21.50 8.59 -2.29
C ALA A 15 21.99 8.11 -3.66
N GLY A 16 22.25 6.81 -3.77
CA GLY A 16 22.59 6.23 -5.08
C GLY A 16 21.36 6.17 -5.97
N ASN A 17 21.58 5.88 -7.25
CA ASN A 17 20.47 5.63 -8.17
C ASN A 17 19.70 4.39 -7.70
N ILE A 18 18.37 4.44 -7.75
CA ILE A 18 17.52 3.27 -7.52
C ILE A 18 16.63 3.07 -8.73
N LYS A 19 16.27 1.81 -8.98
CA LYS A 19 15.33 1.44 -10.02
C LYS A 19 14.12 0.77 -9.39
N VAL A 20 12.96 1.35 -9.62
CA VAL A 20 11.74 1.03 -8.85
C VAL A 20 10.49 1.13 -9.69
N LYS A 21 9.50 0.29 -9.40
CA LYS A 21 8.12 0.40 -9.91
C LYS A 21 7.26 1.19 -8.93
N VAL A 22 6.42 2.08 -9.46
CA VAL A 22 5.43 2.81 -8.64
C VAL A 22 4.22 1.89 -8.46
N ILE A 23 4.03 1.34 -7.26
CA ILE A 23 2.94 0.41 -6.99
C ILE A 23 1.63 1.14 -6.73
N LYS A 24 1.69 2.26 -6.00
CA LYS A 24 0.52 3.05 -5.61
C LYS A 24 0.94 4.47 -5.30
N MET A 25 0.10 5.42 -5.64
CA MET A 25 0.30 6.86 -5.47
C MET A 25 -1.00 7.51 -4.98
N TRP A 26 -0.90 8.43 -4.03
CA TRP A 26 -2.07 9.13 -3.50
C TRP A 26 -1.73 10.53 -3.01
N GLU A 27 -2.75 11.38 -2.99
CA GLU A 27 -2.66 12.73 -2.42
C GLU A 27 -2.92 12.66 -0.91
N SER A 28 -1.95 13.13 -0.14
CA SER A 28 -2.03 13.24 1.31
C SER A 28 -2.57 14.62 1.68
N ILE A 29 -3.75 14.65 2.28
CA ILE A 29 -4.50 15.86 2.62
C ILE A 29 -4.48 16.04 4.14
N ASN A 30 -4.25 17.27 4.59
CA ASN A 30 -4.41 17.63 5.99
C ASN A 30 -5.90 17.60 6.35
N PHE A 31 -6.31 16.68 7.21
CA PHE A 31 -7.73 16.56 7.59
C PHE A 31 -8.28 17.78 8.33
N ALA A 32 -7.43 18.57 9.00
CA ALA A 32 -7.85 19.76 9.71
C ALA A 32 -8.06 20.95 8.75
N THR A 33 -7.12 21.21 7.85
CA THR A 33 -7.14 22.38 6.95
C THR A 33 -7.70 22.09 5.56
N ASP A 34 -7.92 20.83 5.21
CA ASP A 34 -8.28 20.35 3.86
C ASP A 34 -7.24 20.69 2.77
N GLU A 35 -6.02 20.99 3.17
CA GLU A 35 -4.95 21.33 2.24
C GLU A 35 -4.14 20.11 1.82
N LEU A 36 -3.80 20.04 0.53
CA LEU A 36 -2.84 19.08 0.01
C LEU A 36 -1.46 19.29 0.66
N MET A 37 -0.95 18.27 1.34
CA MET A 37 0.35 18.29 2.01
C MET A 37 1.46 17.72 1.12
N SER A 38 1.20 16.54 0.54
CA SER A 38 2.16 15.82 -0.29
C SER A 38 1.46 14.88 -1.26
N LEU A 39 2.22 14.46 -2.28
CA LEU A 39 1.91 13.29 -3.09
C LEU A 39 2.80 12.16 -2.59
N ASP A 40 2.19 11.15 -1.99
CA ASP A 40 2.88 10.00 -1.42
C ASP A 40 2.74 8.79 -2.34
N MET A 41 3.74 7.92 -2.31
CA MET A 41 3.76 6.72 -3.16
C MET A 41 4.51 5.56 -2.52
N ILE A 42 4.19 4.35 -2.95
CA ILE A 42 4.92 3.12 -2.63
C ILE A 42 5.77 2.75 -3.83
N LEU A 43 7.08 2.67 -3.61
CA LEU A 43 8.06 2.23 -4.58
C LEU A 43 8.49 0.80 -4.26
N MET A 44 8.69 -0.01 -5.29
CA MET A 44 9.15 -1.40 -5.17
C MET A 44 10.35 -1.65 -6.06
N ASP A 45 11.39 -2.31 -5.54
CA ASP A 45 12.53 -2.76 -6.36
C ASP A 45 12.31 -4.17 -6.97
N GLU A 46 13.24 -4.61 -7.81
CA GLU A 46 13.20 -5.93 -8.48
C GLU A 46 13.22 -7.12 -7.52
N GLN A 47 13.55 -6.92 -6.25
CA GLN A 47 13.57 -7.98 -5.23
C GLN A 47 12.26 -8.01 -4.41
N GLY A 48 11.33 -7.10 -4.70
CA GLY A 48 10.06 -6.96 -3.98
C GLY A 48 10.17 -6.17 -2.68
N GLU A 49 11.31 -5.52 -2.41
CA GLU A 49 11.43 -4.62 -1.26
C GLU A 49 10.68 -3.33 -1.54
N THR A 50 10.01 -2.80 -0.53
CA THR A 50 9.21 -1.58 -0.67
C THR A 50 9.74 -0.44 0.18
N ILE A 51 9.53 0.77 -0.31
CA ILE A 51 9.85 1.99 0.41
C ILE A 51 8.78 3.05 0.14
N HIS A 52 8.45 3.81 1.18
CA HIS A 52 7.59 4.98 1.06
C HIS A 52 8.38 6.11 0.39
N ALA A 53 7.77 6.83 -0.54
CA ALA A 53 8.31 8.06 -1.09
C ALA A 53 7.31 9.21 -1.00
N THR A 54 7.82 10.41 -0.76
CA THR A 54 7.02 11.63 -0.58
C THR A 54 7.52 12.76 -1.48
N ILE A 55 6.57 13.40 -2.16
CA ILE A 55 6.77 14.65 -2.89
C ILE A 55 5.97 15.74 -2.17
N TRP A 56 6.66 16.72 -1.60
CA TRP A 56 6.01 17.84 -0.90
C TRP A 56 5.20 18.72 -1.86
N LYS A 57 4.15 19.37 -1.35
CA LYS A 57 3.24 20.28 -2.09
C LYS A 57 3.96 21.20 -3.09
N THR A 58 5.10 21.77 -2.69
CA THR A 58 5.90 22.70 -3.49
C THR A 58 6.48 22.09 -4.77
N LEU A 59 6.68 20.77 -4.79
CA LEU A 59 7.29 20.05 -5.92
C LEU A 59 6.29 19.22 -6.72
N ILE A 60 5.03 19.07 -6.26
CA ILE A 60 4.02 18.21 -6.91
C ILE A 60 3.85 18.59 -8.39
N ASN A 61 3.71 19.87 -8.69
CA ASN A 61 3.49 20.33 -10.07
C ASN A 61 4.64 19.96 -11.02
N ASN A 62 5.86 19.79 -10.52
CA ASN A 62 7.03 19.48 -11.34
C ASN A 62 7.14 17.99 -11.70
N TYR A 63 6.57 17.11 -10.85
CA TYR A 63 6.75 15.66 -10.92
C TYR A 63 5.46 14.89 -11.19
N LYS A 64 4.29 15.42 -10.83
CA LYS A 64 3.00 14.71 -10.94
C LYS A 64 2.68 14.27 -12.36
N ALA A 65 3.04 15.06 -13.37
CA ALA A 65 2.83 14.71 -14.77
C ALA A 65 3.87 13.70 -15.33
N LYS A 66 4.98 13.46 -14.60
CA LYS A 66 6.08 12.60 -15.04
C LYS A 66 6.04 11.20 -14.41
N ILE A 67 5.16 11.00 -13.43
CA ILE A 67 5.10 9.77 -12.62
C ILE A 67 3.72 9.16 -12.77
N ASN A 68 3.69 7.91 -13.21
CA ASN A 68 2.48 7.12 -13.39
C ASN A 68 2.53 5.88 -12.49
N GLU A 69 1.37 5.49 -11.93
CA GLU A 69 1.23 4.21 -11.25
C GLU A 69 1.43 3.05 -12.26
N GLY A 70 2.16 2.02 -11.84
CA GLY A 70 2.49 0.84 -12.67
C GLY A 70 3.78 0.99 -13.49
N SER A 71 4.26 2.21 -13.74
CA SER A 71 5.50 2.46 -14.48
C SER A 71 6.76 2.25 -13.65
N ILE A 72 7.87 1.96 -14.35
CA ILE A 72 9.20 1.74 -13.77
C ILE A 72 10.07 2.97 -14.00
N TYR A 73 10.78 3.41 -12.96
CA TYR A 73 11.62 4.59 -12.98
C TYR A 73 13.00 4.31 -12.42
N GLU A 74 14.01 4.95 -13.01
CA GLU A 74 15.31 5.18 -12.39
C GLU A 74 15.26 6.56 -11.69
N LEU A 75 15.44 6.54 -10.37
CA LEU A 75 15.45 7.73 -9.52
C LEU A 75 16.88 8.01 -9.05
N SER A 76 17.28 9.28 -9.07
CA SER A 76 18.57 9.72 -8.51
C SER A 76 18.46 11.12 -7.90
N ASN A 77 19.46 11.54 -7.13
CA ASN A 77 19.48 12.83 -6.42
C ASN A 77 18.26 13.05 -5.50
N PHE A 78 17.82 12.01 -4.78
CA PHE A 78 16.78 12.13 -3.76
C PHE A 78 17.40 12.14 -2.36
N LYS A 79 16.58 12.41 -1.33
CA LYS A 79 16.98 12.31 0.08
C LYS A 79 16.37 11.09 0.73
N VAL A 80 17.09 10.41 1.62
CA VAL A 80 16.57 9.33 2.47
C VAL A 80 16.43 9.85 3.90
N GLN A 81 15.29 9.60 4.54
CA GLN A 81 15.05 9.97 5.95
C GLN A 81 14.26 8.89 6.67
N GLU A 82 14.22 8.95 7.99
CA GLU A 82 13.38 8.04 8.79
C GLU A 82 11.90 8.38 8.65
N ASP A 83 11.06 7.34 8.60
CA ASP A 83 9.61 7.45 8.58
C ASP A 83 9.02 7.20 9.97
N THR A 84 8.81 8.31 10.69
CA THR A 84 8.50 8.31 12.13
C THR A 84 7.02 8.48 12.47
N ARG A 85 6.20 9.00 11.54
CA ARG A 85 4.79 9.37 11.83
C ARG A 85 3.76 8.49 11.12
N TYR A 86 3.94 8.26 9.83
CA TYR A 86 2.96 7.58 8.98
C TYR A 86 3.71 6.62 8.09
N ARG A 87 3.53 5.32 8.30
CA ARG A 87 4.31 4.29 7.64
C ARG A 87 3.38 3.38 6.81
N PRO A 88 3.24 3.63 5.50
CA PRO A 88 2.36 2.82 4.65
C PRO A 88 2.94 1.44 4.34
N VAL A 89 4.27 1.28 4.43
CA VAL A 89 4.99 0.01 4.18
C VAL A 89 5.95 -0.29 5.33
N ASN A 90 6.26 -1.55 5.60
CA ASN A 90 7.16 -1.94 6.69
C ASN A 90 8.65 -1.64 6.41
N ASN A 91 8.96 -0.36 6.21
CA ASN A 91 10.30 0.17 6.06
C ASN A 91 10.46 1.37 7.00
N ALA A 92 11.56 1.40 7.76
CA ALA A 92 11.86 2.50 8.66
C ALA A 92 12.33 3.77 7.94
N LEU A 93 12.71 3.64 6.67
CA LEU A 93 13.19 4.71 5.82
C LEU A 93 12.13 5.11 4.81
N LYS A 94 12.22 6.35 4.33
CA LYS A 94 11.47 6.87 3.20
C LYS A 94 12.34 7.73 2.29
N VAL A 95 11.98 7.73 1.02
CA VAL A 95 12.53 8.60 -0.01
C VAL A 95 11.79 9.93 0.01
N VAL A 96 12.54 11.03 -0.12
CA VAL A 96 12.00 12.39 -0.20
C VAL A 96 12.53 13.03 -1.45
N PHE A 97 11.61 13.50 -2.29
CA PHE A 97 11.97 14.24 -3.48
C PHE A 97 12.43 15.64 -3.09
N ILE A 98 13.58 16.02 -3.63
CA ILE A 98 14.14 17.36 -3.60
C ILE A 98 14.09 17.98 -5.01
N PHE A 99 14.35 19.29 -5.11
CA PHE A 99 14.17 20.05 -6.35
C PHE A 99 14.94 19.47 -7.57
N ASN A 100 16.11 18.88 -7.34
CA ASN A 100 16.97 18.31 -8.38
C ASN A 100 16.89 16.77 -8.47
N THR A 101 15.82 16.16 -7.93
CA THR A 101 15.58 14.72 -8.09
C THR A 101 15.40 14.40 -9.56
N ASN A 102 16.19 13.47 -10.08
CA ASN A 102 16.04 12.99 -11.45
C ASN A 102 15.04 11.83 -11.46
N VAL A 103 14.12 11.88 -12.42
CA VAL A 103 13.10 10.85 -12.64
C VAL A 103 13.16 10.49 -14.12
N LYS A 104 13.61 9.27 -14.41
CA LYS A 104 13.68 8.75 -15.77
C LYS A 104 12.83 7.50 -15.86
N GLU A 105 11.78 7.55 -16.69
CA GLU A 105 10.99 6.36 -17.00
C GLU A 105 11.84 5.38 -17.82
N VAL A 106 11.74 4.10 -17.50
CA VAL A 106 12.50 3.04 -18.15
C VAL A 106 11.52 1.97 -18.62
N GLU A 107 11.58 1.65 -19.91
CA GLU A 107 10.94 0.45 -20.44
C GLU A 107 11.80 -0.76 -20.06
N ASP A 108 11.30 -1.58 -19.14
CA ASP A 108 11.89 -2.88 -18.81
C ASP A 108 10.78 -3.94 -18.75
N CYS A 109 11.18 -5.21 -18.80
CA CYS A 109 10.28 -6.34 -18.68
C CYS A 109 9.55 -6.27 -17.33
N SER A 110 8.24 -6.00 -17.38
CA SER A 110 7.38 -5.95 -16.17
C SER A 110 7.45 -7.24 -15.36
N ASP A 111 7.80 -8.37 -16.00
CA ASP A 111 7.96 -9.68 -15.35
C ASP A 111 8.99 -9.69 -14.19
N LYS A 112 9.92 -8.72 -14.17
CA LYS A 112 10.91 -8.58 -13.09
C LYS A 112 10.35 -7.90 -11.83
N PHE A 113 9.20 -7.23 -11.96
CA PHE A 113 8.57 -6.50 -10.85
C PHE A 113 7.17 -7.04 -10.58
N PRO A 114 6.85 -7.42 -9.34
CA PRO A 114 5.48 -7.75 -8.97
C PRO A 114 4.50 -6.63 -9.37
N ASP A 115 3.33 -7.01 -9.90
CA ASP A 115 2.27 -6.05 -10.24
C ASP A 115 1.56 -5.50 -9.00
N TYR A 116 1.56 -6.28 -7.92
CA TYR A 116 0.89 -5.93 -6.68
C TYR A 116 1.79 -6.18 -5.48
N TYR A 117 1.64 -5.34 -4.47
CA TYR A 117 2.23 -5.52 -3.15
C TYR A 117 1.13 -5.73 -2.11
N PHE A 118 1.28 -6.76 -1.31
CA PHE A 118 0.46 -6.98 -0.12
C PHE A 118 1.34 -7.49 1.02
N GLU A 119 1.22 -6.86 2.18
CA GLU A 119 1.86 -7.32 3.42
C GLU A 119 0.78 -7.84 4.37
N PHE A 120 0.36 -9.10 4.15
CA PHE A 120 -0.73 -9.69 4.89
C PHE A 120 -0.40 -9.86 6.37
N ALA A 121 -1.28 -9.33 7.22
CA ALA A 121 -1.15 -9.41 8.67
C ALA A 121 -1.32 -10.86 9.17
N SER A 122 -0.42 -11.30 10.05
CA SER A 122 -0.62 -12.55 10.78
C SER A 122 -1.67 -12.35 11.89
N LYS A 123 -2.20 -13.45 12.44
CA LYS A 123 -3.11 -13.41 13.59
C LYS A 123 -2.51 -12.63 14.76
N ASP A 124 -1.24 -12.87 15.05
CA ASP A 124 -0.54 -12.22 16.16
C ASP A 124 -0.35 -10.72 15.88
N THR A 125 -0.04 -10.35 14.63
CA THR A 125 0.04 -8.95 14.21
C THR A 125 -1.29 -8.23 14.35
N LEU A 126 -2.40 -8.88 13.98
CA LEU A 126 -3.75 -8.32 14.14
C LEU A 126 -4.09 -8.09 15.62
N LEU A 127 -3.83 -9.08 16.49
CA LEU A 127 -4.09 -8.97 17.92
C LEU A 127 -3.24 -7.88 18.57
N ALA A 128 -1.93 -7.88 18.29
CA ALA A 128 -0.98 -6.92 18.85
C ALA A 128 -1.24 -5.47 18.43
N ARG A 129 -1.93 -5.25 17.30
CA ARG A 129 -2.22 -3.91 16.76
C ARG A 129 -3.62 -3.41 17.08
N THR A 130 -4.37 -4.10 17.94
CA THR A 130 -5.64 -3.61 18.45
C THR A 130 -5.42 -2.24 19.12
N ASN A 131 -6.00 -1.18 18.55
CA ASN A 131 -5.86 0.22 18.99
C ASN A 131 -4.52 0.94 18.69
N ILE A 132 -3.73 0.46 17.73
CA ILE A 132 -2.48 1.14 17.30
C ILE A 132 -2.63 1.65 15.85
N ASP A 133 -2.88 2.95 15.70
CA ASP A 133 -3.18 3.60 14.40
C ASP A 133 -1.94 3.99 13.57
N LYS A 134 -0.80 3.32 13.74
CA LYS A 134 0.47 3.75 13.14
C LYS A 134 0.78 3.15 11.77
N GLN A 135 0.16 2.02 11.42
CA GLN A 135 0.49 1.27 10.20
C GLN A 135 -0.76 0.65 9.58
N TYR A 136 -0.82 0.61 8.25
CA TYR A 136 -1.85 -0.15 7.54
C TYR A 136 -1.61 -1.65 7.65
N LEU A 137 -2.68 -2.40 7.51
CA LEU A 137 -2.69 -3.84 7.51
C LEU A 137 -3.40 -4.30 6.25
N ASP A 138 -2.74 -5.16 5.49
CA ASP A 138 -3.40 -5.89 4.43
C ASP A 138 -4.01 -7.15 5.02
N VAL A 139 -5.28 -7.41 4.70
CA VAL A 139 -6.03 -8.55 5.22
C VAL A 139 -6.70 -9.24 4.05
N MET A 140 -6.60 -10.57 4.02
CA MET A 140 -7.33 -11.43 3.07
C MET A 140 -8.27 -12.35 3.85
N GLY A 141 -9.49 -12.51 3.35
CA GLY A 141 -10.47 -13.36 3.98
C GLY A 141 -11.67 -13.64 3.08
N LEU A 142 -12.44 -14.65 3.47
CA LEU A 142 -13.70 -14.96 2.83
C LEU A 142 -14.75 -13.95 3.29
N LEU A 143 -15.37 -13.25 2.34
CA LEU A 143 -16.47 -12.35 2.62
C LEU A 143 -17.69 -13.13 3.08
N THR A 144 -18.09 -12.96 4.35
CA THR A 144 -19.22 -13.69 4.93
C THR A 144 -20.49 -12.85 4.95
N LYS A 145 -20.36 -11.53 5.11
CA LYS A 145 -21.51 -10.63 5.19
C LYS A 145 -21.15 -9.23 4.72
N ILE A 146 -22.08 -8.62 4.00
CA ILE A 146 -22.08 -7.19 3.68
C ILE A 146 -23.27 -6.55 4.40
N LYS A 147 -23.03 -5.49 5.18
CA LYS A 147 -24.10 -4.71 5.79
C LYS A 147 -24.54 -3.54 4.88
N GLN A 148 -25.66 -2.91 5.23
CA GLN A 148 -26.11 -1.70 4.55
C GLN A 148 -25.14 -0.54 4.75
N ILE A 149 -25.14 0.38 3.78
CA ILE A 149 -24.39 1.62 3.87
C ILE A 149 -24.99 2.47 4.99
N LYS A 150 -24.13 3.02 5.83
CA LYS A 150 -24.51 3.99 6.86
C LYS A 150 -23.67 5.25 6.65
N SER A 151 -24.33 6.40 6.57
CA SER A 151 -23.63 7.67 6.62
C SER A 151 -23.14 7.93 8.05
N ARG A 152 -21.86 8.21 8.20
CA ARG A 152 -21.25 8.57 9.47
C ARG A 152 -20.52 9.90 9.33
N MET A 153 -20.69 10.74 10.35
CA MET A 153 -19.88 11.93 10.52
C MET A 153 -18.51 11.51 11.07
N ILE A 154 -17.46 11.82 10.31
CA ILE A 154 -16.06 11.66 10.65
C ILE A 154 -15.50 13.03 11.06
N LEU A 155 -14.50 13.04 11.95
CA LEU A 155 -13.89 14.28 12.47
C LEU A 155 -14.91 15.21 13.15
N LYS A 156 -15.86 14.64 13.92
CA LYS A 156 -16.94 15.41 14.58
C LYS A 156 -16.45 16.58 15.46
N ASN A 157 -15.21 16.49 15.97
CA ASN A 157 -14.62 17.47 16.88
C ASN A 157 -13.57 18.38 16.21
N THR A 158 -13.52 18.45 14.88
CA THR A 158 -12.61 19.39 14.18
C THR A 158 -13.40 20.50 13.50
N ALA A 159 -12.70 21.55 13.07
CA ALA A 159 -13.28 22.69 12.36
C ALA A 159 -14.05 22.30 11.09
N ASN A 160 -13.76 21.12 10.51
CA ASN A 160 -14.31 20.66 9.24
C ASN A 160 -14.88 19.23 9.36
N PRO A 161 -16.09 19.06 9.95
CA PRO A 161 -16.73 17.76 10.09
C PRO A 161 -17.18 17.24 8.72
N ARG A 162 -16.94 15.94 8.43
CA ARG A 162 -17.24 15.35 7.10
C ARG A 162 -18.20 14.18 7.20
N GLN A 163 -19.23 14.16 6.37
CA GLN A 163 -20.10 13.00 6.20
C GLN A 163 -19.46 12.03 5.21
N LYS A 164 -19.35 10.75 5.60
CA LYS A 164 -18.94 9.67 4.70
C LYS A 164 -19.89 8.50 4.78
N ASP A 165 -20.19 7.95 3.62
CA ASP A 165 -20.94 6.71 3.49
C ASP A 165 -19.99 5.53 3.69
N ILE A 166 -20.26 4.76 4.74
CA ILE A 166 -19.45 3.61 5.15
C ILE A 166 -20.28 2.35 5.00
N ARG A 167 -19.68 1.32 4.41
CA ARG A 167 -20.23 -0.03 4.34
C ARG A 167 -19.38 -0.95 5.21
N GLU A 168 -20.00 -1.54 6.22
CA GLU A 168 -19.35 -2.56 7.04
C GLU A 168 -19.38 -3.91 6.33
N ILE A 169 -18.23 -4.58 6.30
CA ILE A 169 -18.08 -5.95 5.82
C ILE A 169 -17.57 -6.85 6.95
N GLU A 170 -18.00 -8.11 6.92
CA GLU A 170 -17.49 -9.16 7.80
C GLU A 170 -16.67 -10.12 6.94
N LEU A 171 -15.41 -10.31 7.35
CA LEU A 171 -14.48 -11.21 6.71
C LEU A 171 -14.13 -12.35 7.67
N LEU A 172 -14.15 -13.57 7.16
CA LEU A 172 -13.48 -14.70 7.79
C LEU A 172 -12.02 -14.69 7.32
N ILE A 173 -11.11 -14.24 8.18
CA ILE A 173 -9.69 -14.08 7.83
C ILE A 173 -9.05 -15.45 7.61
N MET A 174 -8.38 -15.61 6.47
CA MET A 174 -7.54 -16.78 6.21
C MET A 174 -6.16 -16.49 6.79
N VAL A 175 -5.86 -17.04 7.97
CA VAL A 175 -4.52 -16.94 8.56
C VAL A 175 -3.68 -18.09 8.02
N ASN A 176 -2.63 -17.78 7.26
CA ASN A 176 -1.61 -18.77 6.92
C ASN A 176 -0.82 -19.09 8.20
N LEU A 177 -0.88 -20.34 8.66
CA LEU A 177 -0.12 -20.82 9.83
C LEU A 177 1.36 -21.09 9.55
N THR A 178 1.88 -20.72 8.38
CA THR A 178 3.26 -21.02 7.99
C THR A 178 4.13 -19.77 8.10
N GLY A 179 4.96 -19.73 9.14
CA GLY A 179 6.06 -18.77 9.25
C GLY A 179 6.97 -18.85 8.03
N GLY A 180 7.10 -17.74 7.31
CA GLY A 180 8.00 -17.63 6.17
C GLY A 180 7.40 -16.70 5.10
N ASN A 181 7.95 -15.49 5.01
CA ASN A 181 7.70 -14.56 3.91
C ASN A 181 7.90 -15.28 2.57
N ARG A 182 6.82 -15.47 1.81
CA ARG A 182 6.89 -15.86 0.40
C ARG A 182 6.19 -14.79 -0.42
N SER A 183 7.02 -13.88 -0.94
CA SER A 183 6.73 -13.05 -2.10
C SER A 183 6.48 -13.96 -3.31
N GLY A 184 5.24 -14.38 -3.53
CA GLY A 184 4.94 -15.28 -4.65
C GLY A 184 3.59 -16.00 -4.59
N LEU A 185 2.50 -15.33 -4.21
CA LEU A 185 1.17 -15.85 -4.52
C LEU A 185 0.80 -15.45 -5.95
N THR A 186 1.36 -16.16 -6.93
CA THR A 186 0.77 -16.24 -8.26
C THR A 186 -0.55 -16.99 -8.14
N GLY A 187 -1.61 -16.45 -8.73
CA GLY A 187 -2.95 -17.02 -8.66
C GLY A 187 -2.97 -18.47 -9.10
N TYR A 188 -3.31 -19.37 -8.18
CA TYR A 188 -3.58 -20.77 -8.53
C TYR A 188 -4.87 -20.84 -9.35
N ARG A 189 -4.73 -20.98 -10.67
CA ARG A 189 -5.81 -21.39 -11.57
C ARG A 189 -5.72 -22.90 -11.78
N SER A 190 -6.50 -23.68 -11.04
CA SER A 190 -6.61 -25.12 -11.28
C SER A 190 -7.83 -25.42 -12.17
N ASN A 191 -7.58 -25.81 -13.42
CA ASN A 191 -8.57 -26.40 -14.32
C ASN A 191 -8.58 -27.94 -14.15
N ARG A 192 -8.78 -28.47 -12.94
CA ARG A 192 -9.00 -29.92 -12.75
C ARG A 192 -10.20 -30.17 -11.87
N SER A 193 -11.15 -30.92 -12.41
CA SER A 193 -12.28 -31.53 -11.70
C SER A 193 -11.78 -32.76 -10.93
N GLY A 194 -11.62 -32.61 -9.63
CA GLY A 194 -11.31 -33.68 -8.67
C GLY A 194 -11.20 -33.12 -7.24
N PRO A 195 -11.46 -33.92 -6.19
CA PRO A 195 -11.47 -33.43 -4.82
C PRO A 195 -10.06 -32.99 -4.39
N VAL A 196 -9.95 -31.74 -3.93
CA VAL A 196 -8.70 -31.14 -3.41
C VAL A 196 -8.51 -31.55 -1.94
N PRO A 197 -7.32 -31.98 -1.50
CA PRO A 197 -7.06 -32.32 -0.11
C PRO A 197 -7.14 -31.05 0.77
N VAL A 198 -7.96 -31.10 1.82
CA VAL A 198 -8.04 -30.05 2.84
C VAL A 198 -6.94 -30.32 3.88
N SER A 199 -5.95 -29.43 3.98
CA SER A 199 -4.96 -29.48 5.06
C SER A 199 -5.63 -29.13 6.39
N ALA A 200 -5.53 -30.05 7.34
CA ALA A 200 -6.13 -29.95 8.67
C ALA A 200 -5.51 -28.80 9.48
N GLY A 201 -6.37 -27.94 10.03
CA GLY A 201 -5.98 -26.93 11.02
C GLY A 201 -6.38 -25.50 10.69
N THR A 202 -7.64 -25.24 10.31
CA THR A 202 -8.18 -23.88 10.20
C THR A 202 -8.97 -23.54 11.46
N GLN A 203 -8.52 -22.55 12.24
CA GLN A 203 -9.35 -21.97 13.30
C GLN A 203 -9.98 -20.65 12.83
N PRO A 204 -11.32 -20.53 12.80
CA PRO A 204 -11.98 -19.30 12.41
C PRO A 204 -11.80 -18.23 13.50
N ALA A 205 -11.12 -17.12 13.19
CA ALA A 205 -11.15 -15.91 14.01
C ALA A 205 -12.16 -14.93 13.40
N LYS A 206 -13.24 -14.62 14.13
CA LYS A 206 -14.13 -13.51 13.79
C LYS A 206 -13.45 -12.22 14.23
N ILE A 207 -12.95 -11.43 13.28
CA ILE A 207 -12.50 -10.06 13.54
C ILE A 207 -13.41 -9.15 12.72
N GLN A 208 -14.12 -8.26 13.41
CA GLN A 208 -14.93 -7.23 12.80
C GLN A 208 -14.06 -5.97 12.73
N ILE A 209 -13.71 -5.51 11.53
CA ILE A 209 -13.44 -4.10 11.14
C ILE A 209 -12.83 -4.09 9.72
N LEU A 210 -13.41 -3.28 8.82
CA LEU A 210 -12.68 -2.27 8.03
C LEU A 210 -13.68 -1.32 7.35
N ASN A 211 -13.47 -0.01 7.56
CA ASN A 211 -14.17 1.08 6.88
C ASN A 211 -13.74 1.14 5.41
N LEU A 212 -14.61 0.71 4.50
CA LEU A 212 -14.44 0.98 3.07
C LEU A 212 -15.15 2.29 2.72
N ASN A 213 -14.39 3.31 2.32
CA ASN A 213 -14.94 4.44 1.57
C ASN A 213 -15.32 3.93 0.19
N SER A 214 -16.60 3.74 -0.09
CA SER A 214 -17.03 3.49 -1.46
C SER A 214 -16.98 4.79 -2.26
N LYS A 215 -15.97 4.95 -3.13
CA LYS A 215 -16.17 5.79 -4.32
C LYS A 215 -17.02 4.97 -5.28
N ASN A 216 -18.17 5.52 -5.67
CA ASN A 216 -19.13 4.92 -6.59
C ASN A 216 -18.45 4.49 -7.91
N LYS A 217 -18.07 3.22 -8.04
CA LYS A 217 -17.91 2.58 -9.34
C LYS A 217 -19.24 1.92 -9.68
N LYS A 218 -20.02 2.57 -10.56
CA LYS A 218 -21.16 1.94 -11.23
C LYS A 218 -20.62 0.73 -11.98
N PHE A 219 -20.93 -0.48 -11.52
CA PHE A 219 -20.82 -1.65 -12.38
C PHE A 219 -21.97 -1.54 -13.38
N SER A 220 -21.61 -1.30 -14.65
CA SER A 220 -22.50 -1.53 -15.78
C SER A 220 -23.02 -2.96 -15.67
N LYS A 221 -24.34 -3.12 -15.49
CA LYS A 221 -25.00 -4.39 -15.78
C LYS A 221 -25.07 -4.48 -17.29
N ASN A 222 -24.21 -5.30 -17.88
CA ASN A 222 -24.46 -5.79 -19.23
C ASN A 222 -25.51 -6.90 -19.08
N SER A 223 -26.72 -6.62 -19.54
CA SER A 223 -27.74 -7.60 -19.94
C SER A 223 -27.87 -7.49 -21.45
#